data_AF-A0A9P9EGQ1-F1
#
_entry.id   AF-A0A9P9EGQ1-F1
#
_cell.length_a   1.000
_cell.length_b   1.000
_cell.length_c   1.000
_cell.angle_alpha   90.00
_cell.angle_beta   90.00
_cell.angle_gamma   90.00
#
_symmetry.space_group_name_H-M   'P 1'
#
loop_
_entity.id
_entity.type
_entity.pdbx_description
1 polymer ?
#
loop_
_entity_poly.entity_id
_entity_poly.type
_entity_poly.pdbx_seq_one_letter_code
_entity_poly.pdbx_strand_id
1 'polypeptide(L)'
;MSLTSQPVESVHTTGPATAKTPQGGGGLRTPSPTPGLELERIKAEKARKATEEIKRILECEDPAEILKLPKPIEGQDADELEVILAWREIGCMIHPDHTEHKDATTAYKKLQTAAKEMGLDATDQEDVDSWDGKAEFDPPTTSGQQRHMDEDEVPQPPARVLELYTKATPLLYALGENPHDPAAHEELKTINEEIREANKKEELSPLEWLIPINELVIHYIEVNSKYGILKSNATDQDARSRISMEKKFIDEIINRNHLPEAWTVLTADEFVAQQSENVSNTTSIDYPWRTGKGMTDSLIVGVRKSGRGTQVCVERQEGGTLIRRLESASEVGLLEVQNYMNTNDFKNLAEGQSLWSHQHRDDFEELLWVTKSQTMLKNTASRRKDPAADCCVKFRKKGIHILTVSSLSKVLGPTSARRAITRVCERDGFLPPWEAEPVSTYYDKTKLEKNPVKRREMRDQQALENRDIKEETNSIQHLQDRIAKLETSGEGQLQARVEKMEKRFDTMETSMNELKDMFKQLMATLAR
;
A
#
# COMPACT_ATOMS: atom_id res chain seq x y z
N MET A 1 -59.82 -40.36 31.27
CA MET A 1 -60.53 -41.23 30.32
C MET A 1 -60.28 -40.69 28.91
N SER A 2 -59.33 -41.32 28.22
CA SER A 2 -59.51 -41.94 26.90
C SER A 2 -60.32 -41.21 25.80
N LEU A 3 -59.59 -40.83 24.75
CA LEU A 3 -59.74 -41.22 23.31
C LEU A 3 -59.75 -40.02 22.35
N THR A 4 -58.70 -39.80 21.54
CA THR A 4 -58.43 -40.34 20.17
C THR A 4 -59.42 -39.86 19.10
N SER A 5 -58.93 -39.16 18.07
CA SER A 5 -58.66 -39.73 16.73
C SER A 5 -58.54 -38.67 15.63
N GLN A 6 -57.45 -38.78 14.87
CA GLN A 6 -57.22 -38.23 13.52
C GLN A 6 -58.02 -39.05 12.46
N PRO A 7 -57.63 -39.17 11.17
CA PRO A 7 -57.07 -38.26 10.13
C PRO A 7 -57.86 -38.39 8.78
N VAL A 8 -57.47 -37.67 7.72
CA VAL A 8 -57.53 -38.21 6.33
C VAL A 8 -56.35 -37.71 5.48
N GLU A 9 -55.59 -38.66 4.94
CA GLU A 9 -54.64 -38.54 3.81
C GLU A 9 -55.32 -38.87 2.47
N SER A 10 -54.80 -38.34 1.35
CA SER A 10 -54.44 -39.13 0.14
C SER A 10 -53.65 -38.22 -0.84
N VAL A 11 -52.36 -38.48 -1.15
CA VAL A 11 -51.71 -39.45 -2.08
C VAL A 11 -51.61 -38.99 -3.56
N HIS A 12 -50.35 -38.77 -3.98
CA HIS A 12 -49.63 -38.92 -5.28
C HIS A 12 -50.36 -38.75 -6.64
N THR A 13 -49.75 -38.25 -7.75
CA THR A 13 -48.63 -38.88 -8.51
C THR A 13 -48.17 -38.02 -9.73
N THR A 14 -46.86 -38.09 -10.05
CA THR A 14 -46.15 -37.99 -11.38
C THR A 14 -46.10 -36.73 -12.28
N GLY A 15 -44.86 -36.29 -12.58
CA GLY A 15 -44.26 -36.35 -13.94
C GLY A 15 -44.12 -35.05 -14.76
N PRO A 16 -43.09 -34.90 -15.63
CA PRO A 16 -42.38 -33.63 -15.87
C PRO A 16 -42.55 -33.00 -17.27
N ALA A 17 -42.26 -31.69 -17.42
CA ALA A 17 -42.13 -31.03 -18.72
C ALA A 17 -41.14 -29.83 -18.70
N THR A 18 -39.97 -30.06 -19.31
CA THR A 18 -39.23 -29.21 -20.28
C THR A 18 -39.32 -27.67 -20.23
N ALA A 19 -38.17 -27.02 -19.99
CA ALA A 19 -37.85 -25.66 -20.49
C ALA A 19 -36.33 -25.56 -20.76
N LYS A 20 -35.88 -25.67 -22.01
CA LYS A 20 -35.52 -24.59 -22.95
C LYS A 20 -34.48 -23.59 -22.41
N THR A 21 -33.23 -23.84 -22.80
CA THR A 21 -32.09 -22.92 -22.85
C THR A 21 -32.32 -21.78 -23.85
N PRO A 22 -31.70 -20.60 -23.63
CA PRO A 22 -31.16 -19.78 -24.71
C PRO A 22 -29.63 -19.72 -24.63
N GLN A 23 -28.99 -20.13 -25.72
CA GLN A 23 -27.58 -19.85 -26.03
C GLN A 23 -27.42 -18.43 -26.58
N GLY A 24 -26.27 -17.81 -26.31
CA GLY A 24 -25.60 -16.94 -27.28
C GLY A 24 -24.89 -15.72 -26.69
N GLY A 25 -23.56 -15.80 -26.55
CA GLY A 25 -22.70 -14.64 -26.29
C GLY A 25 -21.27 -15.04 -25.96
N GLY A 26 -20.46 -15.28 -26.99
CA GLY A 26 -19.07 -15.72 -26.87
C GLY A 26 -18.14 -14.65 -26.25
N GLY A 27 -17.46 -15.03 -25.18
CA GLY A 27 -16.27 -14.38 -24.66
C GLY A 27 -15.23 -15.46 -24.34
N LEU A 28 -14.01 -15.29 -24.84
CA LEU A 28 -12.87 -16.17 -24.58
C LEU A 28 -12.72 -16.39 -23.07
N ARG A 29 -12.83 -17.65 -22.63
CA ARG A 29 -12.51 -18.04 -21.26
C ARG A 29 -11.00 -17.95 -21.07
N THR A 30 -10.54 -16.92 -20.37
CA THR A 30 -9.26 -17.00 -19.67
C THR A 30 -9.35 -18.15 -18.66
N PRO A 31 -8.37 -19.07 -18.58
CA PRO A 31 -8.42 -20.14 -17.58
C PRO A 31 -8.41 -19.51 -16.18
N SER A 32 -9.38 -19.90 -15.36
CA SER A 32 -9.39 -19.60 -13.93
C SER A 32 -8.08 -20.11 -13.30
N PRO A 33 -7.45 -19.36 -12.37
CA PRO A 33 -6.27 -19.85 -11.68
C PRO A 33 -6.64 -21.09 -10.86
N THR A 34 -5.97 -22.21 -11.13
CA THR A 34 -6.13 -23.45 -10.37
C THR A 34 -5.60 -23.23 -8.93
N PRO A 35 -6.43 -23.34 -7.87
CA PRO A 35 -6.04 -23.01 -6.49
C PRO A 35 -4.91 -23.87 -5.88
N GLY A 36 -4.44 -24.92 -6.57
CA GLY A 36 -3.43 -25.85 -6.05
C GLY A 36 -1.98 -25.37 -6.13
N LEU A 37 -1.62 -24.53 -7.12
CA LEU A 37 -0.22 -24.15 -7.35
C LEU A 37 0.31 -23.13 -6.32
N GLU A 38 -0.57 -22.31 -5.76
CA GLU A 38 -0.17 -21.27 -4.80
C GLU A 38 0.19 -21.86 -3.43
N LEU A 39 -0.53 -22.90 -2.99
CA LEU A 39 -0.22 -23.61 -1.74
C LEU A 39 1.13 -24.35 -1.82
N GLU A 40 1.44 -24.96 -2.96
CA GLU A 40 2.74 -25.60 -3.19
C GLU A 40 3.88 -24.56 -3.22
N ARG A 41 3.62 -23.38 -3.80
CA ARG A 41 4.59 -22.28 -3.84
C ARG A 41 4.86 -21.70 -2.45
N ILE A 42 3.83 -21.51 -1.64
CA ILE A 42 3.94 -21.06 -0.24
C ILE A 42 4.71 -22.12 0.58
N LYS A 43 4.40 -23.40 0.41
CA LYS A 43 5.10 -24.50 1.09
C LYS A 43 6.59 -24.55 0.72
N ALA A 44 6.92 -24.39 -0.57
CA ALA A 44 8.30 -24.38 -1.04
C ALA A 44 9.09 -23.18 -0.50
N GLU A 45 8.47 -22.00 -0.43
CA GLU A 45 9.12 -20.81 0.12
C GLU A 45 9.34 -20.91 1.63
N LYS A 46 8.37 -21.47 2.39
CA LYS A 46 8.54 -21.75 3.83
C LYS A 46 9.70 -22.71 4.08
N ALA A 47 9.82 -23.78 3.28
CA ALA A 47 10.92 -24.74 3.37
C ALA A 47 12.29 -24.11 3.05
N ARG A 48 12.34 -23.19 2.07
CA ARG A 48 13.57 -22.44 1.74
C ARG A 48 14.02 -21.57 2.91
N LYS A 49 13.11 -20.80 3.49
CA LYS A 49 13.39 -19.94 4.66
C LYS A 49 13.86 -20.75 5.86
N ALA A 50 13.19 -21.87 6.16
CA ALA A 50 13.59 -22.78 7.24
C ALA A 50 15.03 -23.30 7.05
N THR A 51 15.41 -23.64 5.82
CA THR A 51 16.77 -24.12 5.49
C THR A 51 17.83 -23.03 5.74
N GLU A 52 17.57 -21.80 5.32
CA GLU A 52 18.46 -20.66 5.54
C GLU A 52 18.62 -20.36 7.04
N GLU A 53 17.52 -20.43 7.78
CA GLU A 53 17.48 -20.17 9.22
C GLU A 53 18.21 -21.25 10.03
N ILE A 54 18.01 -22.53 9.71
CA ILE A 54 18.74 -23.65 10.32
C ILE A 54 20.24 -23.47 10.15
N LYS A 55 20.71 -23.13 8.94
CA LYS A 55 22.13 -22.92 8.68
C LYS A 55 22.69 -21.77 9.53
N ARG A 56 21.98 -20.65 9.59
CA ARG A 56 22.36 -19.47 10.38
C ARG A 56 22.51 -19.81 11.87
N ILE A 57 21.52 -20.51 12.45
CA ILE A 57 21.55 -20.89 13.88
C ILE A 57 22.73 -21.80 14.18
N LEU A 58 23.04 -22.76 13.30
CA LEU A 58 24.17 -23.67 13.50
C LEU A 58 25.53 -22.95 13.43
N GLU A 59 25.67 -21.91 12.61
CA GLU A 59 26.89 -21.12 12.44
C GLU A 59 27.07 -20.01 13.50
N CYS A 60 26.02 -19.61 14.21
CA CYS A 60 26.05 -18.53 15.20
C CYS A 60 26.34 -19.04 16.63
N GLU A 61 27.20 -18.36 17.39
CA GLU A 61 27.55 -18.76 18.77
C GLU A 61 26.86 -17.91 19.85
N ASP A 62 26.40 -16.71 19.51
CA ASP A 62 25.86 -15.73 20.45
C ASP A 62 24.34 -15.93 20.65
N PRO A 63 23.85 -16.12 21.89
CA PRO A 63 22.42 -16.41 22.15
C PRO A 63 21.45 -15.33 21.66
N ALA A 64 21.82 -14.05 21.78
CA ALA A 64 20.99 -12.94 21.30
C ALA A 64 20.94 -12.93 19.76
N GLU A 65 22.09 -13.12 19.10
CA GLU A 65 22.13 -13.26 17.64
C GLU A 65 21.39 -14.51 17.15
N ILE A 66 21.42 -15.62 17.89
CA ILE A 66 20.62 -16.83 17.60
C ILE A 66 19.12 -16.51 17.62
N LEU A 67 18.64 -15.66 18.53
CA LEU A 67 17.26 -15.20 18.57
C LEU A 67 16.99 -13.95 17.71
N LYS A 68 17.99 -13.43 16.98
CA LYS A 68 17.94 -12.17 16.21
C LYS A 68 17.58 -10.95 17.07
N LEU A 69 17.91 -10.98 18.35
CA LEU A 69 17.71 -9.88 19.28
C LEU A 69 18.93 -8.96 19.31
N PRO A 70 18.74 -7.66 19.61
CA PRO A 70 19.85 -6.77 19.87
C PRO A 70 20.65 -7.28 21.08
N LYS A 71 21.97 -7.13 21.04
CA LYS A 71 22.81 -7.53 22.19
C LYS A 71 22.40 -6.73 23.42
N PRO A 72 22.13 -7.40 24.55
CA PRO A 72 21.82 -6.70 25.79
C PRO A 72 22.96 -5.74 26.15
N ILE A 73 22.62 -4.52 26.54
CA ILE A 73 23.58 -3.57 27.10
C ILE A 73 24.04 -4.12 28.46
N GLU A 74 25.33 -4.06 28.79
CA GLU A 74 25.85 -4.59 30.07
C GLU A 74 25.00 -4.10 31.26
N GLY A 75 24.36 -5.04 31.96
CA GLY A 75 23.52 -4.79 33.13
C GLY A 75 22.01 -4.64 32.86
N GLN A 76 21.55 -4.89 31.63
CA GLN A 76 20.13 -4.89 31.27
C GLN A 76 19.76 -6.23 30.63
N ASP A 77 18.75 -6.92 31.17
CA ASP A 77 18.23 -8.16 30.60
C ASP A 77 17.49 -7.88 29.28
N ALA A 78 17.43 -8.87 28.40
CA ALA A 78 16.61 -8.78 27.19
C ALA A 78 15.13 -8.68 27.56
N ASP A 79 14.35 -7.97 26.76
CA ASP A 79 12.90 -7.89 26.95
C ASP A 79 12.31 -9.30 26.79
N GLU A 80 11.73 -9.82 27.88
CA GLU A 80 11.14 -11.16 27.97
C GLU A 80 10.14 -11.42 26.83
N LEU A 81 9.37 -10.39 26.45
CA LEU A 81 8.40 -10.49 25.36
C LEU A 81 9.10 -10.63 23.99
N GLU A 82 10.21 -9.93 23.77
CA GLU A 82 11.00 -10.07 22.54
C GLU A 82 11.62 -11.47 22.45
N VAL A 83 12.05 -12.05 23.57
CA VAL A 83 12.56 -13.42 23.65
C VAL A 83 11.47 -14.44 23.31
N ILE A 84 10.26 -14.28 23.86
CA ILE A 84 9.12 -15.16 23.58
C ILE A 84 8.69 -15.08 22.11
N LEU A 85 8.57 -13.86 21.56
CA LEU A 85 8.19 -13.67 20.15
C LEU A 85 9.24 -14.25 19.19
N ALA A 86 10.52 -14.00 19.44
CA ALA A 86 11.62 -14.56 18.64
C ALA A 86 11.66 -16.09 18.73
N TRP A 87 11.47 -16.65 19.92
CA TRP A 87 11.38 -18.09 20.14
C TRP A 87 10.23 -18.71 19.34
N ARG A 88 9.03 -18.14 19.41
CA ARG A 88 7.86 -18.63 18.68
C ARG A 88 8.06 -18.54 17.18
N GLU A 89 8.48 -17.39 16.66
CA GLU A 89 8.64 -17.19 15.21
C GLU A 89 9.67 -18.15 14.61
N ILE A 90 10.87 -18.21 15.21
CA ILE A 90 11.96 -19.04 14.69
C ILE A 90 11.67 -20.51 14.98
N GLY A 91 11.19 -20.84 16.18
CA GLY A 91 10.89 -22.20 16.61
C GLY A 91 9.84 -22.88 15.73
N CYS A 92 8.76 -22.18 15.37
CA CYS A 92 7.76 -22.68 14.40
C CYS A 92 8.35 -22.88 13.00
N MET A 93 9.26 -22.00 12.61
CA MET A 93 9.86 -22.05 11.28
C MET A 93 10.74 -23.28 11.11
N ILE A 94 11.45 -23.69 12.16
CA ILE A 94 12.44 -24.77 12.12
C ILE A 94 12.03 -26.01 12.93
N HIS A 95 10.77 -26.10 13.39
CA HIS A 95 10.31 -27.18 14.26
C HIS A 95 10.61 -28.56 13.63
N PRO A 96 11.22 -29.51 14.36
CA PRO A 96 11.67 -30.78 13.79
C PRO A 96 10.55 -31.63 13.18
N ASP A 97 9.36 -31.59 13.76
CA ASP A 97 8.22 -32.39 13.28
C ASP A 97 7.53 -31.78 12.04
N HIS A 98 7.78 -30.50 11.77
CA HIS A 98 7.13 -29.75 10.69
C HIS A 98 8.10 -29.28 9.59
N THR A 99 9.37 -29.66 9.72
CA THR A 99 10.44 -29.32 8.77
C THR A 99 11.17 -30.59 8.34
N GLU A 100 11.25 -30.84 7.02
CA GLU A 100 11.90 -32.04 6.47
C GLU A 100 13.46 -31.95 6.45
N HIS A 101 14.05 -30.91 7.05
CA HIS A 101 15.49 -30.67 7.00
C HIS A 101 16.23 -31.55 8.02
N LYS A 102 17.27 -32.27 7.57
CA LYS A 102 18.05 -33.23 8.37
C LYS A 102 18.66 -32.64 9.66
N ASP A 103 19.01 -31.36 9.65
CA ASP A 103 19.66 -30.68 10.78
C ASP A 103 18.67 -29.88 11.65
N ALA A 104 17.36 -29.95 11.37
CA ALA A 104 16.34 -29.19 12.09
C ALA A 104 16.36 -29.48 13.59
N THR A 105 16.45 -30.75 14.00
CA THR A 105 16.54 -31.15 15.42
C THR A 105 17.74 -30.53 16.13
N THR A 106 18.89 -30.47 15.46
CA THR A 106 20.12 -29.91 16.04
C THR A 106 20.00 -28.39 16.19
N ALA A 107 19.49 -27.71 15.16
CA ALA A 107 19.28 -26.27 15.20
C ALA A 107 18.21 -25.87 16.22
N TYR A 108 17.12 -26.63 16.32
CA TYR A 108 16.03 -26.39 17.27
C TYR A 108 16.51 -26.52 18.71
N LYS A 109 17.29 -27.55 19.04
CA LYS A 109 17.91 -27.67 20.37
C LYS A 109 18.85 -26.51 20.70
N LYS A 110 19.60 -26.04 19.70
CA LYS A 110 20.50 -24.89 19.86
C LYS A 110 19.73 -23.59 20.11
N LEU A 111 18.63 -23.39 19.39
CA LEU A 111 17.68 -22.30 19.62
C LEU A 111 17.07 -22.37 21.03
N GLN A 112 16.66 -23.56 21.48
CA GLN A 112 16.09 -23.76 22.82
C GLN A 112 17.08 -23.42 23.93
N THR A 113 18.35 -23.82 23.77
CA THR A 113 19.41 -23.43 24.71
C THR A 113 19.62 -21.92 24.73
N ALA A 114 19.68 -21.27 23.55
CA ALA A 114 19.82 -19.82 23.47
C ALA A 114 18.65 -19.08 24.11
N ALA A 115 17.41 -19.53 23.89
CA ALA A 115 16.23 -18.93 24.50
C ALA A 115 16.23 -19.06 26.03
N LYS A 116 16.64 -20.22 26.57
CA LYS A 116 16.84 -20.42 28.02
C LYS A 116 17.87 -19.47 28.60
N GLU A 117 19.00 -19.30 27.92
CA GLU A 117 20.06 -18.39 28.35
C GLU A 117 19.60 -16.92 28.33
N MET A 118 18.63 -16.59 27.47
CA MET A 118 18.00 -15.27 27.36
C MET A 118 16.80 -15.08 28.29
N GLY A 119 16.50 -16.04 29.18
CA GLY A 119 15.47 -15.90 30.20
C GLY A 119 14.09 -16.49 29.87
N LEU A 120 13.95 -17.23 28.75
CA LEU A 120 12.69 -17.89 28.40
C LEU A 120 12.32 -18.95 29.43
N ASP A 121 11.09 -18.86 29.97
CA ASP A 121 10.61 -19.82 30.95
C ASP A 121 10.31 -21.20 30.34
N ALA A 122 10.00 -22.18 31.19
CA ALA A 122 9.71 -23.54 30.73
C ALA A 122 8.31 -23.69 30.13
N THR A 123 7.39 -22.79 30.45
CA THR A 123 6.00 -22.79 29.97
C THR A 123 5.93 -22.31 28.53
N ASP A 124 6.62 -21.22 28.18
CA ASP A 124 6.71 -20.69 26.81
C ASP A 124 7.47 -21.61 25.85
N GLN A 125 8.33 -22.48 26.38
CA GLN A 125 8.98 -23.53 25.59
C GLN A 125 8.00 -24.62 25.18
N GLU A 126 7.11 -25.01 26.09
CA GLU A 126 6.11 -26.07 25.86
C GLU A 126 5.14 -25.68 24.74
N ASP A 127 4.86 -24.39 24.57
CA ASP A 127 4.02 -23.86 23.49
C ASP A 127 4.55 -24.29 22.11
N VAL A 128 5.83 -24.03 21.84
CA VAL A 128 6.44 -24.35 20.54
C VAL A 128 6.74 -25.85 20.42
N ASP A 129 7.15 -26.51 21.52
CA ASP A 129 7.42 -27.95 21.55
C ASP A 129 6.15 -28.79 21.27
N SER A 130 4.97 -28.28 21.63
CA SER A 130 3.68 -28.95 21.41
C SER A 130 2.94 -28.47 20.14
N TRP A 131 3.58 -27.64 19.32
CA TRP A 131 2.97 -27.02 18.15
C TRP A 131 2.52 -28.03 17.08
N ASP A 132 1.30 -27.86 16.56
CA ASP A 132 0.67 -28.79 15.61
C ASP A 132 0.96 -28.50 14.12
N GLY A 133 1.73 -27.43 13.85
CA GLY A 133 2.14 -27.03 12.50
C GLY A 133 1.11 -26.23 11.70
N LYS A 134 -0.06 -25.93 12.27
CA LYS A 134 -1.18 -25.29 11.55
C LYS A 134 -1.60 -23.92 12.10
N ALA A 135 -1.35 -23.63 13.36
CA ALA A 135 -1.67 -22.33 13.96
C ALA A 135 -0.50 -21.34 13.84
N GLU A 136 -0.77 -20.07 13.54
CA GLU A 136 0.10 -18.97 13.98
C GLU A 136 -0.14 -18.83 15.48
N PHE A 137 0.92 -18.83 16.30
CA PHE A 137 0.75 -18.55 17.72
C PHE A 137 0.16 -17.15 17.87
N ASP A 138 -0.94 -17.04 18.61
CA ASP A 138 -1.38 -15.74 19.09
C ASP A 138 -0.18 -15.07 19.79
N PRO A 139 0.07 -13.76 19.59
CA PRO A 139 1.09 -13.05 20.36
C PRO A 139 0.86 -13.37 21.83
N PRO A 140 1.89 -13.70 22.64
CA PRO A 140 1.76 -14.33 23.94
C PRO A 140 0.61 -13.72 24.73
N THR A 141 -0.51 -14.41 24.59
CA THR A 141 -1.68 -14.22 25.39
C THR A 141 -1.27 -14.79 26.72
N THR A 142 -1.51 -14.02 27.77
CA THR A 142 -1.65 -14.50 29.15
C THR A 142 -2.87 -15.44 29.25
N SER A 143 -3.03 -16.36 28.32
CA SER A 143 -4.13 -17.29 28.25
C SER A 143 -3.77 -18.42 27.30
N GLY A 144 -3.06 -19.42 27.82
CA GLY A 144 -3.39 -20.78 27.43
C GLY A 144 -4.90 -21.00 27.60
N GLN A 145 -5.45 -21.98 26.91
CA GLN A 145 -6.70 -22.60 27.34
C GLN A 145 -6.47 -23.29 28.70
N GLN A 146 -6.27 -22.50 29.75
CA GLN A 146 -6.67 -22.89 31.07
C GLN A 146 -8.18 -23.00 31.03
N ARG A 147 -8.67 -24.14 31.51
CA ARG A 147 -9.96 -24.19 32.21
C ARG A 147 -10.07 -22.89 32.98
N HIS A 148 -11.08 -22.06 32.69
CA HIS A 148 -11.40 -20.85 33.45
C HIS A 148 -11.20 -21.14 34.94
N MET A 149 -10.01 -20.81 35.45
CA MET A 149 -9.81 -20.50 36.84
C MET A 149 -10.16 -19.03 36.84
N ASP A 150 -11.21 -18.67 37.57
CA ASP A 150 -11.67 -17.30 37.68
C ASP A 150 -10.44 -16.42 37.96
N GLU A 151 -10.03 -15.59 36.99
CA GLU A 151 -8.96 -14.62 37.20
C GLU A 151 -9.41 -13.74 38.38
N ASP A 152 -8.55 -13.58 39.39
CA ASP A 152 -8.86 -12.73 40.54
C ASP A 152 -9.21 -11.33 40.02
N GLU A 153 -10.40 -10.83 40.36
CA GLU A 153 -10.85 -9.50 39.95
C GLU A 153 -9.81 -8.46 40.38
N VAL A 154 -9.25 -7.72 39.43
CA VAL A 154 -8.36 -6.59 39.73
C VAL A 154 -9.14 -5.60 40.60
N PRO A 155 -8.65 -5.21 41.78
CA PRO A 155 -9.39 -4.31 42.66
C PRO A 155 -9.62 -2.95 41.99
N GLN A 156 -10.66 -2.24 42.39
CA GLN A 156 -10.93 -0.88 41.90
C GLN A 156 -9.75 0.06 42.20
N PRO A 157 -9.26 0.82 41.20
CA PRO A 157 -8.11 1.69 41.38
C PRO A 157 -8.41 2.85 42.34
N PRO A 158 -7.49 3.20 43.26
CA PRO A 158 -7.66 4.33 44.15
C PRO A 158 -7.56 5.65 43.38
N ALA A 159 -8.05 6.74 43.98
CA ALA A 159 -8.09 8.07 43.35
C ALA A 159 -6.73 8.54 42.80
N ARG A 160 -5.62 8.21 43.48
CA ARG A 160 -4.26 8.53 43.03
C ARG A 160 -3.92 7.89 41.68
N VAL A 161 -4.41 6.68 41.41
CA VAL A 161 -4.18 5.97 40.15
C VAL A 161 -5.06 6.58 39.06
N LEU A 162 -6.31 6.94 39.38
CA LEU A 162 -7.20 7.62 38.43
C LEU A 162 -6.64 8.98 37.96
N GLU A 163 -5.95 9.73 38.83
CA GLU A 163 -5.22 10.94 38.44
C GLU A 163 -4.09 10.64 37.45
N LEU A 164 -3.35 9.55 37.66
CA LEU A 164 -2.30 9.09 36.75
C LEU A 164 -2.87 8.58 35.42
N TYR A 165 -4.03 7.91 35.42
CA TYR A 165 -4.76 7.57 34.19
C TYR A 165 -5.22 8.84 33.45
N THR A 166 -5.65 9.88 34.17
CA THR A 166 -5.98 11.16 33.54
C THR A 166 -4.76 11.78 32.85
N LYS A 167 -3.58 11.71 33.48
CA LYS A 167 -2.29 12.14 32.89
C LYS A 167 -1.88 11.28 31.70
N ALA A 168 -2.17 9.97 31.74
CA ALA A 168 -1.84 9.02 30.67
C ALA A 168 -2.76 9.12 29.44
N THR A 169 -4.00 9.60 29.63
CA THR A 169 -5.02 9.66 28.56
C THR A 169 -4.54 10.34 27.26
N PRO A 170 -3.96 11.55 27.27
CA PRO A 170 -3.44 12.15 26.03
C PRO A 170 -2.30 11.35 25.37
N LEU A 171 -1.53 10.59 26.15
CA LEU A 171 -0.45 9.73 25.64
C LEU A 171 -1.03 8.47 24.98
N LEU A 172 -2.08 7.89 25.56
CA LEU A 172 -2.81 6.78 24.94
C LEU A 172 -3.49 7.21 23.64
N TYR A 173 -4.04 8.43 23.58
CA TYR A 173 -4.54 8.98 22.31
C TYR A 173 -3.44 9.14 21.26
N ALA A 174 -2.27 9.63 21.66
CA ALA A 174 -1.11 9.69 20.77
C ALA A 174 -0.69 8.30 20.27
N LEU A 175 -0.71 7.26 21.12
CA LEU A 175 -0.46 5.88 20.72
C LEU A 175 -1.58 5.29 19.84
N GLY A 176 -2.82 5.66 20.09
CA GLY A 176 -3.96 5.29 19.25
C GLY A 176 -3.83 5.85 17.84
N GLU A 177 -3.27 7.06 17.67
CA GLU A 177 -2.99 7.64 16.36
C GLU A 177 -1.67 7.15 15.74
N ASN A 178 -0.64 6.99 16.56
CA ASN A 178 0.69 6.53 16.18
C ASN A 178 1.25 5.55 17.23
N PRO A 179 1.04 4.23 17.04
CA PRO A 179 1.43 3.21 18.02
C PRO A 179 2.94 3.10 18.26
N HIS A 180 3.76 3.70 17.39
CA HIS A 180 5.22 3.68 17.47
C HIS A 180 5.80 5.00 18.02
N ASP A 181 5.00 5.88 18.65
CA ASP A 181 5.51 7.13 19.22
C ASP A 181 6.43 6.85 20.44
N PRO A 182 7.76 7.00 20.29
CA PRO A 182 8.69 6.65 21.36
C PRO A 182 8.55 7.57 22.58
N ALA A 183 8.10 8.82 22.39
CA ALA A 183 7.93 9.75 23.50
C ALA A 183 6.74 9.36 24.37
N ALA A 184 5.61 8.99 23.74
CA ALA A 184 4.43 8.52 24.47
C ALA A 184 4.72 7.21 25.22
N HIS A 185 5.44 6.27 24.59
CA HIS A 185 5.89 5.02 25.24
C HIS A 185 6.72 5.28 26.49
N GLU A 186 7.76 6.11 26.41
CA GLU A 186 8.63 6.39 27.56
C GLU A 186 7.92 7.15 28.69
N GLU A 187 7.02 8.08 28.35
CA GLU A 187 6.26 8.82 29.34
C GLU A 187 5.21 7.93 30.04
N LEU A 188 4.60 6.99 29.32
CA LEU A 188 3.71 5.98 29.93
C LEU A 188 4.45 4.98 30.81
N LYS A 189 5.66 4.55 30.42
CA LYS A 189 6.53 3.74 31.30
C LYS A 189 6.85 4.50 32.59
N THR A 190 7.12 5.80 32.49
CA THR A 190 7.35 6.65 33.66
C THR A 190 6.11 6.70 34.56
N ILE A 191 4.90 6.81 34.00
CA ILE A 191 3.65 6.75 34.77
C ILE A 191 3.48 5.39 35.45
N ASN A 192 3.75 4.28 34.76
CA ASN A 192 3.72 2.94 35.37
C ASN A 192 4.72 2.80 36.53
N GLU A 193 5.90 3.40 36.42
CA GLU A 193 6.87 3.41 37.53
C GLU A 193 6.38 4.27 38.71
N GLU A 194 5.71 5.40 38.45
CA GLU A 194 5.04 6.21 39.50
C GLU A 194 3.96 5.39 40.23
N ILE A 195 3.16 4.59 39.51
CA ILE A 195 2.15 3.67 40.10
C ILE A 195 2.85 2.61 40.95
N ARG A 196 3.89 1.95 40.40
CA ARG A 196 4.64 0.88 41.06
C ARG A 196 5.24 1.34 42.39
N GLU A 197 5.90 2.50 42.39
CA GLU A 197 6.51 3.07 43.59
C GLU A 197 5.45 3.51 44.63
N ALA A 198 4.28 3.97 44.19
CA ALA A 198 3.17 4.29 45.08
C ALA A 198 2.58 3.02 45.71
N ASN A 199 2.36 1.95 44.93
CA ASN A 199 1.88 0.67 45.44
C ASN A 199 2.83 0.08 46.49
N LYS A 200 4.14 0.15 46.23
CA LYS A 200 5.17 -0.31 47.16
C LYS A 200 5.14 0.43 48.50
N LYS A 201 4.88 1.74 48.50
CA LYS A 201 4.73 2.54 49.74
C LYS A 201 3.50 2.17 50.55
N GLU A 202 2.47 1.66 49.89
CA GLU A 202 1.20 1.23 50.49
C GLU A 202 1.19 -0.27 50.82
N GLU A 203 2.33 -0.96 50.67
CA GLU A 203 2.46 -2.42 50.88
C GLU A 203 1.52 -3.25 49.99
N LEU A 204 1.16 -2.72 48.82
CA LEU A 204 0.34 -3.34 47.79
C LEU A 204 1.20 -4.07 46.74
N SER A 205 0.56 -4.82 45.84
CA SER A 205 1.29 -5.50 44.77
C SER A 205 1.92 -4.47 43.82
N PRO A 206 3.22 -4.59 43.46
CA PRO A 206 3.87 -3.66 42.54
C PRO A 206 3.26 -3.61 41.13
N LEU A 207 2.47 -4.62 40.77
CA LEU A 207 1.87 -4.77 39.45
C LEU A 207 0.39 -4.34 39.39
N GLU A 208 -0.23 -4.06 40.54
CA GLU A 208 -1.62 -3.61 40.59
C GLU A 208 -1.80 -2.29 39.84
N TRP A 209 -2.80 -2.26 38.95
CA TRP A 209 -3.23 -1.08 38.19
C TRP A 209 -2.22 -0.50 37.21
N LEU A 210 -1.16 -1.22 36.87
CA LEU A 210 -0.27 -0.81 35.78
C LEU A 210 -1.04 -0.74 34.46
N ILE A 211 -0.72 0.24 33.64
CA ILE A 211 -1.28 0.35 32.29
C ILE A 211 -0.61 -0.74 31.43
N PRO A 212 -1.37 -1.65 30.80
CA PRO A 212 -0.83 -2.69 29.93
C PRO A 212 -0.49 -2.10 28.55
N ILE A 213 0.55 -1.26 28.51
CA ILE A 213 0.93 -0.46 27.34
C ILE A 213 1.15 -1.35 26.11
N ASN A 214 1.90 -2.44 26.26
CA ASN A 214 2.26 -3.34 25.15
C ASN A 214 1.03 -4.07 24.60
N GLU A 215 0.15 -4.58 25.45
CA GLU A 215 -1.09 -5.25 25.03
C GLU A 215 -1.98 -4.30 24.21
N LEU A 216 -2.20 -3.08 24.72
CA LEU A 216 -3.00 -2.07 24.02
C LEU A 216 -2.37 -1.68 22.67
N VAL A 217 -1.05 -1.51 22.62
CA VAL A 217 -0.32 -1.09 21.41
C VAL A 217 -0.40 -2.14 20.30
N ILE A 218 -0.31 -3.43 20.62
CA ILE A 218 -0.48 -4.51 19.62
C ILE A 218 -1.83 -4.36 18.91
N HIS A 219 -2.91 -4.17 19.67
CA HIS A 219 -4.24 -4.01 19.10
C HIS A 219 -4.41 -2.68 18.35
N TYR A 220 -3.81 -1.58 18.83
CA TYR A 220 -3.83 -0.31 18.12
C TYR A 220 -3.11 -0.37 16.76
N ILE A 221 -2.01 -1.12 16.64
CA ILE A 221 -1.30 -1.34 15.37
C ILE A 221 -2.24 -2.01 14.36
N GLU A 222 -2.90 -3.10 14.76
CA GLU A 222 -3.82 -3.83 13.90
C GLU A 222 -5.01 -2.97 13.48
N VAL A 223 -5.64 -2.27 14.43
CA VAL A 223 -6.76 -1.37 14.14
C VAL A 223 -6.36 -0.28 13.16
N ASN A 224 -5.20 0.37 13.36
CA ASN A 224 -4.72 1.42 12.46
C ASN A 224 -4.41 0.91 11.05
N SER A 225 -3.82 -0.28 10.94
CA SER A 225 -3.60 -0.95 9.66
C SER A 225 -4.93 -1.13 8.90
N LYS A 226 -5.97 -1.62 9.59
CA LYS A 226 -7.30 -1.83 8.99
C LYS A 226 -8.05 -0.52 8.70
N TYR A 227 -7.89 0.51 9.53
CA TYR A 227 -8.38 1.86 9.20
C TYR A 227 -7.74 2.40 7.92
N GLY A 228 -6.45 2.11 7.67
CA GLY A 228 -5.76 2.42 6.42
C GLY A 228 -6.44 1.78 5.20
N ILE A 229 -6.90 0.53 5.33
CA ILE A 229 -7.67 -0.17 4.29
C ILE A 229 -9.03 0.50 4.10
N LEU A 230 -9.76 0.81 5.18
CA LEU A 230 -11.08 1.44 5.10
C LEU A 230 -11.06 2.86 4.51
N LYS A 231 -9.95 3.59 4.64
CA LYS A 231 -9.74 4.87 3.91
C LYS A 231 -9.79 4.67 2.39
N SER A 232 -9.30 3.52 1.89
CA SER A 232 -9.26 3.20 0.45
C SER A 232 -10.51 2.45 -0.02
N ASN A 233 -11.08 1.60 0.83
CA ASN A 233 -12.25 0.80 0.55
C ASN A 233 -13.16 0.71 1.80
N ALA A 234 -14.12 1.63 1.92
CA ALA A 234 -15.01 1.71 3.07
C ALA A 234 -15.94 0.49 3.25
N THR A 235 -16.10 -0.33 2.21
CA THR A 235 -16.96 -1.53 2.21
C THR A 235 -16.21 -2.83 2.48
N ASP A 236 -14.92 -2.76 2.80
CA ASP A 236 -14.10 -3.95 3.06
C ASP A 236 -14.57 -4.71 4.31
N GLN A 237 -15.11 -5.91 4.10
CA GLN A 237 -15.69 -6.72 5.17
C GLN A 237 -14.64 -7.41 6.05
N ASP A 238 -13.46 -7.71 5.51
CA ASP A 238 -12.36 -8.29 6.29
C ASP A 238 -11.83 -7.27 7.28
N ALA A 239 -11.56 -6.05 6.81
CA ALA A 239 -11.12 -4.95 7.65
C ALA A 239 -12.15 -4.61 8.74
N ARG A 240 -13.44 -4.55 8.37
CA ARG A 240 -14.55 -4.32 9.32
C ARG A 240 -14.63 -5.41 10.39
N SER A 241 -14.51 -6.68 10.00
CA SER A 241 -14.57 -7.82 10.91
C SER A 241 -13.38 -7.82 11.87
N ARG A 242 -12.18 -7.52 11.36
CA ARG A 242 -10.97 -7.46 12.19
C ARG A 242 -11.02 -6.30 13.18
N ILE A 243 -11.44 -5.10 12.78
CA ILE A 243 -11.62 -3.96 13.71
C ILE A 243 -12.60 -4.32 14.83
N SER A 244 -13.70 -5.02 14.51
CA SER A 244 -14.67 -5.48 15.52
C SER A 244 -14.06 -6.47 16.52
N MET A 245 -13.18 -7.36 16.05
CA MET A 245 -12.46 -8.30 16.90
C MET A 245 -11.45 -7.59 17.80
N GLU A 246 -10.57 -6.75 17.24
CA GLU A 246 -9.56 -6.02 18.01
C GLU A 246 -10.18 -5.06 19.02
N LYS A 247 -11.28 -4.39 18.66
CA LYS A 247 -12.02 -3.54 19.59
C LYS A 247 -12.50 -4.32 20.81
N LYS A 248 -12.98 -5.56 20.63
CA LYS A 248 -13.41 -6.39 21.76
C LYS A 248 -12.25 -6.71 22.70
N PHE A 249 -11.08 -7.06 22.16
CA PHE A 249 -9.89 -7.30 22.99
C PHE A 249 -9.48 -6.04 23.76
N ILE A 250 -9.49 -4.87 23.12
CA ILE A 250 -9.22 -3.60 23.80
C ILE A 250 -10.25 -3.33 24.90
N ASP A 251 -11.54 -3.51 24.61
CA ASP A 251 -12.61 -3.29 25.58
C ASP A 251 -12.52 -4.30 26.76
N GLU A 252 -12.10 -5.54 26.51
CA GLU A 252 -11.81 -6.55 27.54
C GLU A 252 -10.63 -6.15 28.43
N ILE A 253 -9.53 -5.67 27.84
CA ILE A 253 -8.37 -5.15 28.60
C ILE A 253 -8.78 -3.97 29.48
N ILE A 254 -9.57 -3.04 28.92
CA ILE A 254 -10.07 -1.86 29.64
C ILE A 254 -10.94 -2.28 30.82
N ASN A 255 -11.88 -3.19 30.60
CA ASN A 255 -12.80 -3.66 31.64
C ASN A 255 -12.08 -4.43 32.75
N ARG A 256 -11.19 -5.36 32.37
CA ARG A 256 -10.43 -6.20 33.31
C ARG A 256 -9.55 -5.36 34.25
N ASN A 257 -8.94 -4.31 33.73
CA ASN A 257 -7.98 -3.48 34.48
C ASN A 257 -8.60 -2.18 35.03
N HIS A 258 -9.91 -1.99 34.90
CA HIS A 258 -10.61 -0.76 35.30
C HIS A 258 -9.99 0.52 34.70
N LEU A 259 -9.57 0.44 33.45
CA LEU A 259 -9.00 1.57 32.72
C LEU A 259 -10.11 2.52 32.24
N PRO A 260 -9.78 3.77 31.87
CA PRO A 260 -10.75 4.68 31.29
C PRO A 260 -11.37 4.14 29.98
N GLU A 261 -12.70 4.06 29.92
CA GLU A 261 -13.46 3.61 28.73
C GLU A 261 -13.09 4.40 27.46
N ALA A 262 -12.72 5.67 27.65
CA ALA A 262 -12.34 6.56 26.56
C ALA A 262 -11.07 6.11 25.82
N TRP A 263 -10.30 5.15 26.34
CA TRP A 263 -9.11 4.59 25.68
C TRP A 263 -9.43 3.52 24.63
N THR A 264 -10.71 3.23 24.41
CA THR A 264 -11.14 2.34 23.33
C THR A 264 -10.92 2.94 21.93
N VAL A 265 -11.13 2.11 20.92
CA VAL A 265 -11.10 2.49 19.49
C VAL A 265 -12.51 2.58 18.91
N LEU A 266 -12.62 3.30 17.80
CA LEU A 266 -13.87 3.42 17.04
C LEU A 266 -14.21 2.11 16.34
N THR A 267 -15.49 1.82 16.22
CA THR A 267 -15.96 0.78 15.30
C THR A 267 -15.68 1.19 13.85
N ALA A 268 -15.66 0.22 12.94
CA ALA A 268 -15.47 0.50 11.52
C ALA A 268 -16.54 1.45 10.95
N ASP A 269 -17.80 1.33 11.41
CA ASP A 269 -18.89 2.21 10.98
C ASP A 269 -18.74 3.63 11.53
N GLU A 270 -18.37 3.79 12.79
CA GLU A 270 -18.08 5.11 13.38
C GLU A 270 -16.89 5.77 12.71
N PHE A 271 -15.84 5.01 12.40
CA PHE A 271 -14.67 5.52 11.70
C PHE A 271 -15.00 6.00 10.28
N VAL A 272 -15.79 5.23 9.54
CA VAL A 272 -16.26 5.62 8.20
C VAL A 272 -17.22 6.82 8.29
N ALA A 273 -18.09 6.86 9.29
CA ALA A 273 -18.99 7.99 9.53
C ALA A 273 -18.21 9.27 9.83
N GLN A 274 -17.22 9.22 10.73
CA GLN A 274 -16.33 10.35 11.02
C GLN A 274 -15.53 10.79 9.80
N GLN A 275 -15.09 9.86 8.94
CA GLN A 275 -14.49 10.25 7.67
C GLN A 275 -15.48 10.93 6.74
N SER A 276 -16.71 10.43 6.65
CA SER A 276 -17.75 11.09 5.84
C SER A 276 -18.11 12.47 6.38
N GLU A 277 -18.07 12.68 7.71
CA GLU A 277 -18.29 13.98 8.35
C GLU A 277 -17.07 14.91 8.17
N ASN A 278 -15.84 14.40 8.23
CA ASN A 278 -14.63 15.17 7.93
C ASN A 278 -14.52 15.54 6.44
N VAL A 279 -14.98 14.66 5.55
CA VAL A 279 -15.18 14.96 4.12
C VAL A 279 -16.33 15.96 3.95
N SER A 280 -17.41 15.85 4.71
CA SER A 280 -18.54 16.80 4.66
C SER A 280 -18.17 18.19 5.20
N ASN A 281 -17.30 18.27 6.21
CA ASN A 281 -16.77 19.53 6.73
C ASN A 281 -15.74 20.19 5.78
N THR A 282 -15.21 19.44 4.80
CA THR A 282 -14.30 19.98 3.77
C THR A 282 -14.95 20.20 2.40
N THR A 283 -16.22 19.81 2.21
CA THR A 283 -16.93 19.94 0.92
C THR A 283 -17.67 21.25 0.71
N SER A 284 -17.91 22.06 1.76
CA SER A 284 -18.56 23.37 1.62
C SER A 284 -17.74 24.49 2.22
N ILE A 285 -16.63 24.85 1.57
CA ILE A 285 -15.94 26.10 1.89
C ILE A 285 -16.78 27.26 1.36
N ASP A 286 -17.32 28.06 2.28
CA ASP A 286 -17.98 29.30 1.91
C ASP A 286 -16.91 30.36 1.57
N TYR A 287 -16.68 30.57 0.28
CA TYR A 287 -15.70 31.53 -0.18
C TYR A 287 -16.25 32.95 -0.02
N PRO A 288 -15.45 33.91 0.48
CA PRO A 288 -15.90 35.30 0.66
C PRO A 288 -16.09 36.06 -0.66
N TRP A 289 -15.91 35.39 -1.80
CA TRP A 289 -16.12 35.91 -3.14
C TRP A 289 -17.06 35.00 -3.91
N ARG A 290 -17.65 35.53 -4.99
CA ARG A 290 -18.58 34.76 -5.80
C ARG A 290 -17.85 33.61 -6.50
N THR A 291 -18.44 32.43 -6.49
CA THR A 291 -18.03 31.27 -7.29
C THR A 291 -18.94 31.11 -8.51
N GLY A 292 -18.45 30.45 -9.57
CA GLY A 292 -19.19 30.20 -10.81
C GLY A 292 -19.47 28.72 -11.01
N LYS A 293 -20.43 28.37 -11.87
CA LYS A 293 -20.64 26.99 -12.32
C LYS A 293 -19.98 26.79 -13.69
N GLY A 294 -19.17 25.73 -13.82
CA GLY A 294 -18.61 25.26 -15.09
C GLY A 294 -19.53 24.27 -15.81
N MET A 295 -19.06 23.71 -16.93
CA MET A 295 -19.88 22.85 -17.82
C MET A 295 -20.12 21.42 -17.31
N THR A 296 -19.26 20.91 -16.42
CA THR A 296 -19.25 19.50 -15.96
C THR A 296 -19.30 19.40 -14.43
N ASP A 297 -20.40 19.90 -13.84
CA ASP A 297 -20.62 19.96 -12.38
C ASP A 297 -19.42 20.47 -11.58
N SER A 298 -18.61 21.32 -12.22
CA SER A 298 -17.41 21.92 -11.65
C SER A 298 -17.74 23.28 -11.09
N LEU A 299 -17.17 23.59 -9.93
CA LEU A 299 -17.29 24.92 -9.32
C LEU A 299 -16.05 25.73 -9.67
N ILE A 300 -16.25 26.88 -10.32
CA ILE A 300 -15.20 27.86 -10.61
C ILE A 300 -14.94 28.66 -9.34
N VAL A 301 -13.75 28.48 -8.77
CA VAL A 301 -13.34 29.16 -7.53
C VAL A 301 -12.59 30.46 -7.80
N GLY A 302 -11.90 30.55 -8.94
CA GLY A 302 -11.19 31.76 -9.36
C GLY A 302 -10.47 31.61 -10.70
N VAL A 303 -9.97 32.72 -11.23
CA VAL A 303 -9.36 32.80 -12.57
C VAL A 303 -8.10 33.66 -12.58
N ARG A 304 -7.18 33.40 -13.51
CA ARG A 304 -6.07 34.31 -13.84
C ARG A 304 -5.73 34.26 -15.31
N LYS A 305 -5.16 35.35 -15.83
CA LYS A 305 -4.54 35.35 -17.16
C LYS A 305 -3.20 34.62 -17.11
N SER A 306 -2.98 33.68 -18.03
CA SER A 306 -1.73 32.93 -18.16
C SER A 306 -1.30 32.88 -19.62
N GLY A 307 -0.24 33.63 -19.95
CA GLY A 307 0.23 33.79 -21.34
C GLY A 307 -0.85 34.43 -22.23
N ARG A 308 -1.29 33.70 -23.27
CA ARG A 308 -2.35 34.14 -24.19
C ARG A 308 -3.76 33.66 -23.79
N GLY A 309 -3.88 32.85 -22.74
CA GLY A 309 -5.14 32.24 -22.33
C GLY A 309 -5.56 32.60 -20.89
N THR A 310 -6.67 32.03 -20.47
CA THR A 310 -7.19 32.11 -19.09
C THR A 310 -7.04 30.76 -18.42
N GLN A 311 -6.46 30.76 -17.22
CA GLN A 311 -6.33 29.60 -16.35
C GLN A 311 -7.36 29.72 -15.23
N VAL A 312 -8.06 28.64 -14.93
CA VAL A 312 -9.23 28.60 -14.06
C VAL A 312 -8.98 27.60 -12.95
N CYS A 313 -9.16 28.02 -11.70
CA CYS A 313 -9.19 27.11 -10.56
C CYS A 313 -10.61 26.53 -10.45
N VAL A 314 -10.71 25.23 -10.65
CA VAL A 314 -11.97 24.49 -10.57
C VAL A 314 -11.92 23.47 -9.45
N GLU A 315 -13.07 23.23 -8.87
CA GLU A 315 -13.34 22.20 -7.88
C GLU A 315 -14.27 21.16 -8.53
N ARG A 316 -13.85 19.90 -8.54
CA ARG A 316 -14.56 18.78 -9.18
C ARG A 316 -14.41 17.52 -8.32
N GLN A 317 -15.45 16.70 -8.26
CA GLN A 317 -15.38 15.40 -7.61
C GLN A 317 -14.79 14.35 -8.56
N GLU A 318 -13.74 13.66 -8.13
CA GLU A 318 -13.10 12.56 -8.85
C GLU A 318 -12.94 11.36 -7.92
N GLY A 319 -13.52 10.21 -8.29
CA GLY A 319 -13.43 8.99 -7.48
C GLY A 319 -13.98 9.15 -6.05
N GLY A 320 -15.02 9.97 -5.88
CA GLY A 320 -15.59 10.30 -4.56
C GLY A 320 -14.85 11.40 -3.80
N THR A 321 -13.65 11.79 -4.23
CA THR A 321 -12.82 12.81 -3.58
C THR A 321 -12.97 14.17 -4.27
N LEU A 322 -13.13 15.24 -3.51
CA LEU A 322 -13.22 16.61 -4.03
C LEU A 322 -11.82 17.15 -4.34
N ILE A 323 -11.47 17.25 -5.63
CA ILE A 323 -10.15 17.69 -6.07
C ILE A 323 -10.25 19.08 -6.69
N ARG A 324 -9.24 19.91 -6.41
CA ARG A 324 -9.11 21.25 -6.98
C ARG A 324 -7.95 21.31 -7.96
N ARG A 325 -8.16 21.85 -9.16
CA ARG A 325 -7.16 21.86 -10.25
C ARG A 325 -7.14 23.18 -10.98
N LEU A 326 -6.01 23.47 -11.60
CA LEU A 326 -5.86 24.58 -12.53
C LEU A 326 -6.03 24.08 -13.97
N GLU A 327 -7.18 24.36 -14.57
CA GLU A 327 -7.54 23.98 -15.94
C GLU A 327 -7.52 25.19 -16.88
N SER A 328 -7.49 24.93 -18.18
CA SER A 328 -7.67 25.99 -19.18
C SER A 328 -9.14 26.38 -19.30
N ALA A 329 -9.43 27.65 -19.62
CA ALA A 329 -10.82 28.08 -19.83
C ALA A 329 -11.54 27.31 -20.95
N SER A 330 -10.80 26.75 -21.92
CA SER A 330 -11.34 25.87 -22.96
C SER A 330 -11.82 24.51 -22.43
N GLU A 331 -11.22 23.99 -21.37
CA GLU A 331 -11.61 22.70 -20.75
C GLU A 331 -12.80 22.86 -19.80
N VAL A 332 -12.89 24.03 -19.13
CA VAL A 332 -13.95 24.32 -18.15
C VAL A 332 -15.24 24.83 -18.81
N GLY A 333 -15.11 25.54 -19.93
CA GLY A 333 -16.21 26.22 -20.62
C GLY A 333 -15.90 27.71 -20.80
N LEU A 334 -15.58 28.11 -22.03
CA LEU A 334 -15.12 29.48 -22.31
C LEU A 334 -16.20 30.52 -21.98
N LEU A 335 -17.46 30.21 -22.29
CA LEU A 335 -18.59 31.11 -22.09
C LEU A 335 -18.89 31.28 -20.59
N GLU A 336 -18.86 30.19 -19.84
CA GLU A 336 -19.07 30.15 -18.40
C GLU A 336 -17.98 30.94 -17.66
N VAL A 337 -16.73 30.76 -18.06
CA VAL A 337 -15.58 31.49 -17.51
C VAL A 337 -15.66 32.98 -17.84
N GLN A 338 -16.08 33.36 -19.05
CA GLN A 338 -16.31 34.76 -19.41
C GLN A 338 -17.46 35.37 -18.59
N ASN A 339 -18.56 34.65 -18.42
CA ASN A 339 -19.68 35.08 -17.59
C ASN A 339 -19.23 35.29 -16.14
N TYR A 340 -18.42 34.37 -15.60
CA TYR A 340 -17.84 34.50 -14.28
C TYR A 340 -16.95 35.75 -14.16
N MET A 341 -16.06 35.99 -15.12
CA MET A 341 -15.19 37.17 -15.18
C MET A 341 -15.94 38.50 -15.32
N ASN A 342 -17.16 38.50 -15.84
CA ASN A 342 -17.99 39.69 -15.98
C ASN A 342 -18.77 40.03 -14.71
N THR A 343 -18.72 39.20 -13.66
CA THR A 343 -19.32 39.53 -12.37
C THR A 343 -18.45 40.50 -11.57
N ASN A 344 -19.03 41.42 -10.81
CA ASN A 344 -18.27 42.47 -10.12
C ASN A 344 -17.38 41.96 -8.96
N ASP A 345 -17.48 40.69 -8.56
CA ASP A 345 -16.81 40.11 -7.38
C ASP A 345 -16.10 38.77 -7.69
N PHE A 346 -15.67 38.56 -8.93
CA PHE A 346 -14.95 37.34 -9.30
C PHE A 346 -13.56 37.31 -8.65
N LYS A 347 -13.07 36.11 -8.33
CA LYS A 347 -11.73 35.96 -7.76
C LYS A 347 -10.65 35.95 -8.82
N ASN A 348 -9.82 36.99 -8.83
CA ASN A 348 -8.58 37.00 -9.59
C ASN A 348 -7.43 36.36 -8.79
N LEU A 349 -6.93 35.21 -9.23
CA LEU A 349 -5.88 34.45 -8.54
C LEU A 349 -4.51 35.16 -8.59
N ALA A 350 -4.28 36.05 -9.55
CA ALA A 350 -3.02 36.80 -9.67
C ALA A 350 -2.98 38.05 -8.78
N GLU A 351 -4.15 38.54 -8.35
CA GLU A 351 -4.26 39.79 -7.62
C GLU A 351 -3.80 39.63 -6.16
N GLY A 352 -3.11 40.65 -5.64
CA GLY A 352 -2.69 40.70 -4.23
C GLY A 352 -1.56 39.72 -3.84
N GLN A 353 -1.06 38.87 -4.75
CA GLN A 353 -0.01 37.89 -4.44
C GLN A 353 1.30 38.52 -3.92
N SER A 354 1.62 39.74 -4.35
CA SER A 354 2.81 40.47 -3.91
C SER A 354 2.71 41.06 -2.49
N LEU A 355 1.50 41.18 -1.95
CA LEU A 355 1.26 41.80 -0.64
C LEU A 355 1.62 40.87 0.53
N TRP A 356 1.76 39.57 0.27
CA TRP A 356 2.03 38.57 1.29
C TRP A 356 3.52 38.48 1.62
N SER A 357 3.80 38.47 2.92
CA SER A 357 5.13 38.50 3.50
C SER A 357 5.14 37.82 4.87
N HIS A 358 6.32 37.65 5.46
CA HIS A 358 6.51 37.06 6.77
C HIS A 358 5.71 37.76 7.89
N GLN A 359 5.33 39.03 7.71
CA GLN A 359 4.52 39.80 8.66
C GLN A 359 3.12 39.21 8.88
N HIS A 360 2.67 38.35 7.96
CA HIS A 360 1.36 37.69 8.03
C HIS A 360 1.42 36.32 8.70
N ARG A 361 2.59 35.89 9.19
CA ARG A 361 2.78 34.56 9.77
C ARG A 361 1.96 34.35 11.03
N ASP A 362 1.88 35.36 11.90
CA ASP A 362 1.15 35.25 13.17
C ASP A 362 -0.38 35.24 12.97
N ASP A 363 -0.83 35.74 11.82
CA ASP A 363 -2.25 35.75 11.43
C ASP A 363 -2.64 34.45 10.69
N PHE A 364 -1.66 33.64 10.26
CA PHE A 364 -1.92 32.38 9.57
C PHE A 364 -2.56 31.38 10.53
N GLU A 365 -3.72 30.84 10.14
CA GLU A 365 -4.44 29.85 10.93
C GLU A 365 -4.19 28.45 10.36
N GLU A 366 -4.57 28.23 9.10
CA GLU A 366 -4.50 26.91 8.48
C GLU A 366 -4.42 26.97 6.95
N LEU A 367 -3.95 25.87 6.36
CA LEU A 367 -3.98 25.59 4.92
C LEU A 367 -5.15 24.65 4.64
N LEU A 368 -6.18 25.14 3.95
CA LEU A 368 -7.43 24.43 3.71
C LEU A 368 -7.28 23.36 2.62
N TRP A 369 -6.72 23.74 1.47
CA TRP A 369 -6.48 22.84 0.34
C TRP A 369 -5.34 23.32 -0.54
N VAL A 370 -4.81 22.41 -1.36
CA VAL A 370 -3.83 22.69 -2.40
C VAL A 370 -4.35 22.18 -3.74
N THR A 371 -4.14 22.91 -4.83
CA THR A 371 -4.52 22.39 -6.14
C THR A 371 -3.64 21.20 -6.54
N LYS A 372 -4.24 20.12 -7.00
CA LYS A 372 -3.51 19.03 -7.66
C LYS A 372 -2.92 19.55 -8.96
N SER A 373 -1.59 19.63 -9.01
CA SER A 373 -0.85 20.20 -10.13
C SER A 373 0.10 19.16 -10.72
N GLN A 374 -0.01 18.94 -12.03
CA GLN A 374 0.89 18.05 -12.76
C GLN A 374 1.40 18.76 -14.03
N THR A 375 2.67 18.54 -14.36
CA THR A 375 3.23 19.09 -15.61
C THR A 375 2.86 18.15 -16.76
N MET A 376 2.00 18.58 -17.68
CA MET A 376 1.60 17.74 -18.83
C MET A 376 2.76 17.44 -19.79
N LEU A 377 3.56 18.46 -20.10
CA LEU A 377 4.68 18.35 -21.04
C LEU A 377 5.88 19.14 -20.52
N LYS A 378 6.98 18.46 -20.20
CA LYS A 378 8.20 19.08 -19.66
C LYS A 378 9.32 19.09 -20.69
N ASN A 379 9.90 20.29 -20.91
CA ASN A 379 11.13 20.41 -21.69
C ASN A 379 12.33 20.02 -20.82
N THR A 380 12.99 18.90 -21.10
CA THR A 380 14.15 18.40 -20.33
C THR A 380 15.40 19.27 -20.50
N ALA A 381 15.45 20.13 -21.52
CA ALA A 381 16.50 21.13 -21.65
C ALA A 381 16.35 22.28 -20.64
N SER A 382 15.13 22.50 -20.10
CA SER A 382 14.85 23.57 -19.15
C SER A 382 15.22 23.21 -17.71
N ARG A 383 15.52 24.21 -16.88
CA ARG A 383 15.76 24.01 -15.44
C ARG A 383 14.52 23.38 -14.79
N ARG A 384 14.73 22.53 -13.77
CA ARG A 384 13.64 21.93 -12.98
C ARG A 384 12.78 23.06 -12.40
N LYS A 385 11.53 23.12 -12.87
CA LYS A 385 10.49 24.01 -12.36
C LYS A 385 9.35 23.13 -11.88
N ASP A 386 8.93 23.35 -10.64
CA ASP A 386 7.80 22.64 -10.07
C ASP A 386 6.51 23.09 -10.80
N PRO A 387 5.50 22.21 -10.93
CA PRO A 387 4.19 22.56 -11.46
C PRO A 387 3.59 23.74 -10.69
N ALA A 388 2.80 24.56 -11.38
CA ALA A 388 2.10 25.66 -10.73
C ALA A 388 0.98 25.11 -9.85
N ALA A 389 1.04 25.39 -8.55
CA ALA A 389 -0.01 25.09 -7.60
C ALA A 389 -0.45 26.35 -6.85
N ASP A 390 -1.74 26.40 -6.55
CA ASP A 390 -2.35 27.42 -5.72
C ASP A 390 -2.86 26.76 -4.42
N CYS A 391 -2.85 27.52 -3.33
CA CYS A 391 -3.05 27.09 -1.96
C CYS A 391 -4.14 27.96 -1.34
N CYS A 392 -5.23 27.37 -0.87
CA CYS A 392 -6.25 28.11 -0.14
C CYS A 392 -5.94 28.09 1.34
N VAL A 393 -5.83 29.27 1.93
CA VAL A 393 -5.41 29.47 3.31
C VAL A 393 -6.45 30.29 4.05
N LYS A 394 -6.52 30.07 5.35
CA LYS A 394 -7.32 30.86 6.27
C LYS A 394 -6.41 31.66 7.19
N PHE A 395 -6.70 32.94 7.29
CA PHE A 395 -6.06 33.88 8.21
C PHE A 395 -7.08 34.30 9.27
N ARG A 396 -6.64 34.48 10.52
CA ARG A 396 -7.52 34.83 11.64
C ARG A 396 -8.23 36.17 11.43
N LYS A 397 -7.51 37.19 10.95
CA LYS A 397 -8.05 38.54 10.73
C LYS A 397 -8.48 38.79 9.29
N LYS A 398 -7.78 38.21 8.31
CA LYS A 398 -8.03 38.47 6.88
C LYS A 398 -8.99 37.47 6.23
N GLY A 399 -9.36 36.38 6.90
CA GLY A 399 -10.25 35.36 6.36
C GLY A 399 -9.58 34.49 5.30
N ILE A 400 -10.38 33.95 4.38
CA ILE A 400 -9.95 32.97 3.38
C ILE A 400 -9.32 33.67 2.18
N HIS A 401 -8.14 33.19 1.74
CA HIS A 401 -7.44 33.68 0.56
C HIS A 401 -6.81 32.53 -0.23
N ILE A 402 -6.65 32.72 -1.55
CA ILE A 402 -5.88 31.80 -2.40
C ILE A 402 -4.50 32.42 -2.68
N LEU A 403 -3.45 31.68 -2.33
CA LEU A 403 -2.06 32.05 -2.49
C LEU A 403 -1.37 31.11 -3.47
N THR A 404 -0.43 31.64 -4.24
CA THR A 404 0.56 30.81 -4.93
C THR A 404 1.51 30.16 -3.93
N VAL A 405 2.10 29.01 -4.25
CA VAL A 405 3.12 28.35 -3.40
C VAL A 405 4.24 29.31 -3.00
N SER A 406 4.67 30.19 -3.92
CA SER A 406 5.68 31.21 -3.63
C SER A 406 5.22 32.23 -2.59
N SER A 407 3.95 32.64 -2.62
CA SER A 407 3.40 33.59 -1.64
C SER A 407 3.20 32.94 -0.29
N LEU A 408 2.74 31.69 -0.24
CA LEU A 408 2.69 30.91 1.00
C LEU A 408 4.09 30.73 1.63
N SER A 409 5.10 30.47 0.79
CA SER A 409 6.49 30.36 1.24
C SER A 409 7.05 31.67 1.82
N LYS A 410 6.56 32.83 1.36
CA LYS A 410 6.92 34.12 1.97
C LYS A 410 6.28 34.32 3.34
N VAL A 411 5.11 33.75 3.59
CA VAL A 411 4.38 33.86 4.87
C VAL A 411 4.97 32.90 5.91
N LEU A 412 5.03 31.61 5.59
CA LEU A 412 5.43 30.56 6.55
C LEU A 412 6.93 30.27 6.57
N GLY A 413 7.65 30.70 5.53
CA GLY A 413 8.99 30.22 5.21
C GLY A 413 8.95 28.98 4.30
N PRO A 414 10.01 28.75 3.50
CA PRO A 414 10.02 27.69 2.49
C PRO A 414 9.79 26.28 3.06
N THR A 415 10.46 25.94 4.17
CA THR A 415 10.37 24.60 4.79
C THR A 415 9.00 24.34 5.39
N SER A 416 8.48 25.31 6.15
CA SER A 416 7.17 25.17 6.79
C SER A 416 6.02 25.16 5.78
N ALA A 417 6.11 25.96 4.71
CA ALA A 417 5.15 25.94 3.61
C ALA A 417 5.15 24.58 2.90
N ARG A 418 6.33 24.02 2.59
CA ARG A 418 6.44 22.69 1.98
C ARG A 418 5.80 21.61 2.86
N ARG A 419 6.14 21.58 4.16
CA ARG A 419 5.55 20.62 5.11
C ARG A 419 4.04 20.76 5.25
N ALA A 420 3.50 21.98 5.18
CA ALA A 420 2.06 22.21 5.20
C ALA A 420 1.39 21.67 3.91
N ILE A 421 1.97 21.96 2.75
CA ILE A 421 1.49 21.46 1.46
C ILE A 421 1.54 19.93 1.41
N THR A 422 2.64 19.29 1.84
CA THR A 422 2.76 17.82 1.89
C THR A 422 1.63 17.21 2.70
N ARG A 423 1.39 17.70 3.93
CA ARG A 423 0.33 17.17 4.79
C ARG A 423 -1.06 17.27 4.16
N VAL A 424 -1.35 18.37 3.49
CA VAL A 424 -2.64 18.56 2.80
C VAL A 424 -2.75 17.67 1.56
N CYS A 425 -1.68 17.52 0.80
CA CYS A 425 -1.60 16.60 -0.34
C CYS A 425 -1.78 15.14 0.07
N GLU A 426 -1.14 14.70 1.15
CA GLU A 426 -1.30 13.36 1.73
C GLU A 426 -2.74 13.13 2.21
N ARG A 427 -3.33 14.09 2.92
CA ARG A 427 -4.73 14.06 3.35
C ARG A 427 -5.69 13.90 2.17
N ASP A 428 -5.45 14.64 1.09
CA ASP A 428 -6.31 14.67 -0.10
C ASP A 428 -5.97 13.56 -1.11
N GLY A 429 -5.00 12.67 -0.81
CA GLY A 429 -4.68 11.48 -1.60
C GLY A 429 -3.94 11.73 -2.92
N PHE A 430 -3.14 12.79 -3.04
CA PHE A 430 -2.31 13.03 -4.23
C PHE A 430 -0.92 13.57 -3.92
N LEU A 431 0.03 13.37 -4.85
CA LEU A 431 1.42 13.79 -4.68
C LEU A 431 1.58 15.32 -4.67
N PRO A 432 2.47 15.87 -3.82
CA PRO A 432 2.77 17.28 -3.82
C PRO A 432 3.46 17.72 -5.14
N PRO A 433 3.41 19.01 -5.50
CA PRO A 433 3.83 19.48 -6.81
C PRO A 433 5.27 19.09 -7.22
N TRP A 434 6.22 19.07 -6.29
CA TRP A 434 7.64 18.77 -6.57
C TRP A 434 7.95 17.28 -6.74
N GLU A 435 7.04 16.40 -6.31
CA GLU A 435 7.08 14.94 -6.50
C GLU A 435 6.23 14.47 -7.69
N ALA A 436 5.27 15.30 -8.14
CA ALA A 436 4.46 15.00 -9.31
C ALA A 436 5.31 14.94 -10.60
N GLU A 437 5.50 13.72 -11.12
CA GLU A 437 6.21 13.50 -12.38
C GLU A 437 5.44 14.07 -13.58
N PRO A 438 6.16 14.57 -14.61
CA PRO A 438 5.52 15.06 -15.82
C PRO A 438 4.89 13.92 -16.61
N VAL A 439 3.71 14.17 -17.21
CA VAL A 439 3.01 13.15 -18.03
C VAL A 439 3.82 12.78 -19.28
N SER A 440 4.53 13.76 -19.85
CA SER A 440 5.42 13.53 -20.99
C SER A 440 6.61 14.48 -20.96
N THR A 441 7.71 14.07 -21.61
CA THR A 441 8.93 14.87 -21.71
C THR A 441 9.35 15.04 -23.16
N TYR A 442 9.97 16.18 -23.47
CA TYR A 442 10.58 16.45 -24.77
C TYR A 442 11.85 17.27 -24.58
N TYR A 443 12.76 17.23 -25.55
CA TYR A 443 14.00 18.00 -25.50
C TYR A 443 14.03 19.06 -26.60
N ASP A 444 14.06 20.34 -26.22
CA ASP A 444 14.18 21.43 -27.19
C ASP A 444 14.98 22.61 -26.59
N LYS A 445 16.28 22.71 -26.93
CA LYS A 445 17.12 23.83 -26.50
C LYS A 445 16.66 25.17 -27.06
N THR A 446 16.02 25.20 -28.23
CA THR A 446 15.63 26.45 -28.91
C THR A 446 14.60 27.23 -28.08
N LYS A 447 13.76 26.53 -27.31
CA LYS A 447 12.74 27.16 -26.45
C LYS A 447 13.33 27.93 -25.27
N LEU A 448 14.60 27.69 -24.93
CA LEU A 448 15.30 28.40 -23.85
C LEU A 448 15.91 29.73 -24.32
N GLU A 449 16.14 29.88 -25.61
CA GLU A 449 16.78 31.06 -26.18
C GLU A 449 15.83 32.25 -26.17
N LYS A 450 16.19 33.30 -25.45
CA LYS A 450 15.34 34.50 -25.29
C LYS A 450 15.33 35.34 -26.57
N ASN A 451 16.41 35.32 -27.36
CA ASN A 451 16.49 36.08 -28.60
C ASN A 451 15.69 35.41 -29.74
N PRO A 452 14.69 36.09 -30.34
CA PRO A 452 13.85 35.50 -31.38
C PRO A 452 14.60 35.14 -32.67
N VAL A 453 15.67 35.86 -33.03
CA VAL A 453 16.45 35.61 -34.25
C VAL A 453 17.29 34.36 -34.07
N LYS A 454 18.10 34.28 -33.00
CA LYS A 454 18.90 33.08 -32.67
C LYS A 454 18.04 31.83 -32.47
N ARG A 455 16.84 32.00 -31.89
CA ARG A 455 15.88 30.91 -31.75
C ARG A 455 15.43 30.36 -33.10
N ARG A 456 15.23 31.22 -34.10
CA ARG A 456 14.85 30.80 -35.46
C ARG A 456 16.01 30.10 -36.14
N GLU A 457 17.21 30.68 -36.12
CA GLU A 457 18.42 30.07 -36.68
C GLU A 457 18.68 28.67 -36.14
N MET A 458 18.57 28.46 -34.82
CA MET A 458 18.75 27.13 -34.22
C MET A 458 17.65 26.14 -34.63
N ARG A 459 16.40 26.58 -34.82
CA ARG A 459 15.34 25.68 -35.32
C ARG A 459 15.60 25.26 -36.76
N ASP A 460 16.05 26.19 -37.58
CA ASP A 460 16.36 25.92 -38.98
C ASP A 460 17.55 24.95 -39.06
N GLN A 461 18.60 25.16 -38.25
CA GLN A 461 19.72 24.24 -38.13
C GLN A 461 19.29 22.84 -37.63
N GLN A 462 18.45 22.76 -36.61
CA GLN A 462 17.94 21.49 -36.09
C GLN A 462 17.04 20.76 -37.10
N ALA A 463 16.31 21.50 -37.95
CA ALA A 463 15.52 20.92 -39.02
C ALA A 463 16.40 20.34 -40.14
N LEU A 464 17.52 20.99 -40.45
CA LEU A 464 18.55 20.46 -41.36
C LEU A 464 19.17 19.18 -40.80
N GLU A 465 19.64 19.18 -39.56
CA GLU A 465 20.23 17.99 -38.92
C GLU A 465 19.26 16.81 -38.87
N ASN A 466 17.99 17.04 -38.52
CA ASN A 466 16.96 15.99 -38.51
C ASN A 466 16.65 15.45 -39.90
N ARG A 467 16.80 16.27 -40.95
CA ARG A 467 16.62 15.83 -42.34
C ARG A 467 17.75 14.88 -42.74
N ASP A 468 18.99 15.24 -42.42
CA ASP A 468 20.17 14.43 -42.72
C ASP A 468 20.09 13.06 -42.01
N ILE A 469 19.71 13.04 -40.73
CA ILE A 469 19.49 11.80 -39.96
C ILE A 469 18.38 10.92 -40.58
N LYS A 470 17.30 11.55 -41.08
CA LYS A 470 16.19 10.83 -41.71
C LYS A 470 16.59 10.22 -43.06
N GLU A 471 17.44 10.90 -43.81
CA GLU A 471 18.01 10.38 -45.06
C GLU A 471 18.96 9.20 -44.78
N GLU A 472 19.79 9.28 -43.74
CA GLU A 472 20.66 8.18 -43.30
C GLU A 472 19.88 6.95 -42.80
N THR A 473 18.85 7.14 -41.97
CA THR A 473 18.03 6.04 -41.45
C THR A 473 17.25 5.33 -42.55
N ASN A 474 16.72 6.07 -43.53
CA ASN A 474 16.08 5.46 -44.71
C ASN A 474 17.07 4.63 -45.53
N SER A 475 18.33 5.10 -45.66
CA SER A 475 19.40 4.36 -46.33
C SER A 475 19.76 3.07 -45.60
N ILE A 476 19.87 3.11 -44.27
CA ILE A 476 20.12 1.93 -43.43
C ILE A 476 18.98 0.92 -43.54
N GLN A 477 17.72 1.38 -43.48
CA GLN A 477 16.55 0.50 -43.62
C GLN A 477 16.55 -0.19 -44.99
N HIS A 478 16.86 0.54 -46.06
CA HIS A 478 16.95 -0.01 -47.40
C HIS A 478 18.07 -1.06 -47.55
N LEU A 479 19.20 -0.89 -46.85
CA LEU A 479 20.26 -1.90 -46.80
C LEU A 479 19.84 -3.16 -46.01
N GLN A 480 19.13 -3.00 -44.89
CA GLN A 480 18.60 -4.12 -44.11
C GLN A 480 17.58 -4.94 -44.91
N ASP A 481 16.67 -4.28 -45.63
CA ASP A 481 15.70 -4.96 -46.50
C ASP A 481 16.37 -5.73 -47.64
N ARG A 482 17.52 -5.25 -48.15
CA ARG A 482 18.31 -5.97 -49.15
C ARG A 482 19.01 -7.20 -48.58
N ILE A 483 19.50 -7.13 -47.34
CA ILE A 483 20.12 -8.27 -46.65
C ILE A 483 19.08 -9.37 -46.41
N ALA A 484 17.90 -9.03 -45.86
CA ALA A 484 16.83 -9.98 -45.61
C ALA A 484 16.35 -10.70 -46.90
N LYS A 485 16.34 -9.99 -48.04
CA LYS A 485 16.02 -10.58 -49.36
C LYS A 485 17.09 -11.56 -49.86
N LEU A 486 18.36 -11.33 -49.52
CA LEU A 486 19.45 -12.22 -49.91
C LEU A 486 19.47 -13.49 -49.05
N GLU A 487 19.18 -13.37 -47.75
CA GLU A 487 19.07 -14.50 -46.82
C GLU A 487 17.93 -15.44 -47.22
N THR A 488 16.74 -14.90 -47.47
CA THR A 488 15.57 -15.69 -47.92
C THR A 488 15.77 -16.35 -49.29
N SER A 489 16.50 -15.70 -50.21
CA SER A 489 16.82 -16.30 -51.51
C SER A 489 17.92 -17.37 -51.43
N GLY A 490 18.84 -17.27 -50.47
CA GLY A 490 19.93 -18.22 -50.28
C GLY A 490 19.45 -19.53 -49.65
N GLU A 491 18.62 -19.43 -48.61
CA GLU A 491 18.04 -20.61 -47.93
C GLU A 491 17.14 -21.43 -48.85
N GLY A 492 16.30 -20.77 -49.66
CA GLY A 492 15.43 -21.46 -50.62
C GLY A 492 16.19 -22.27 -51.67
N GLN A 493 17.36 -21.78 -52.14
CA GLN A 493 18.20 -22.53 -53.08
C GLN A 493 18.91 -23.72 -52.44
N LEU A 494 19.33 -23.60 -51.19
CA LEU A 494 19.95 -24.70 -50.44
C LEU A 494 18.93 -25.79 -50.12
N GLN A 495 17.74 -25.42 -49.66
CA GLN A 495 16.69 -26.37 -49.31
C GLN A 495 16.20 -27.16 -50.53
N ALA A 496 16.04 -26.51 -51.69
CA ALA A 496 15.73 -27.18 -52.94
C ALA A 496 16.83 -28.16 -53.41
N ARG A 497 18.11 -27.90 -53.09
CA ARG A 497 19.21 -28.83 -53.38
C ARG A 497 19.22 -30.01 -52.43
N VAL A 498 18.88 -29.81 -51.15
CA VAL A 498 18.78 -30.88 -50.14
C VAL A 498 17.63 -31.82 -50.48
N GLU A 499 16.43 -31.33 -50.76
CA GLU A 499 15.28 -32.16 -51.16
C GLU A 499 15.58 -32.98 -52.42
N LYS A 500 16.30 -32.40 -53.38
CA LYS A 500 16.70 -33.11 -54.60
C LYS A 500 17.71 -34.23 -54.30
N MET A 501 18.53 -34.06 -53.26
CA MET A 501 19.51 -35.05 -52.83
C MET A 501 18.85 -36.18 -52.05
N GLU A 502 17.90 -35.87 -51.16
CA GLU A 502 17.08 -36.85 -50.44
C GLU A 502 16.31 -37.76 -51.40
N LYS A 503 15.62 -37.20 -52.40
CA LYS A 503 14.95 -38.00 -53.43
C LYS A 503 15.89 -38.97 -54.15
N ARG A 504 17.14 -38.57 -54.40
CA ARG A 504 18.15 -39.46 -55.02
C ARG A 504 18.55 -40.59 -54.07
N PHE A 505 18.64 -40.32 -52.77
CA PHE A 505 18.92 -41.35 -51.76
C PHE A 505 17.77 -42.36 -51.65
N ASP A 506 16.51 -41.91 -51.62
CA ASP A 506 15.35 -42.82 -51.59
C ASP A 506 15.31 -43.75 -52.82
N THR A 507 15.64 -43.18 -54.00
CA THR A 507 15.71 -43.96 -55.24
C THR A 507 16.83 -45.01 -55.16
N MET A 508 17.99 -44.64 -54.59
CA MET A 508 19.11 -45.54 -54.41
C MET A 508 18.80 -46.65 -53.39
N GLU A 509 18.15 -46.32 -52.27
CA GLU A 509 17.73 -47.30 -51.27
C GLU A 509 16.73 -48.31 -51.85
N THR A 510 15.79 -47.85 -52.67
CA THR A 510 14.85 -48.71 -53.39
C THR A 510 15.61 -49.71 -54.28
N SER A 511 16.57 -49.22 -55.07
CA SER A 511 17.38 -50.08 -55.95
C SER A 511 18.26 -51.09 -55.18
N MET A 512 18.77 -50.71 -54.00
CA MET A 512 19.53 -51.62 -53.12
C MET A 512 18.64 -52.72 -52.54
N ASN A 513 17.40 -52.39 -52.19
CA ASN A 513 16.44 -53.38 -51.68
C ASN A 513 16.02 -54.37 -52.76
N GLU A 514 15.78 -53.89 -53.99
CA GLU A 514 15.54 -54.77 -55.14
C GLU A 514 16.72 -55.70 -55.42
N LEU A 515 17.95 -55.19 -55.38
CA LEU A 515 19.17 -55.98 -55.55
C LEU A 515 19.31 -57.05 -54.46
N LYS A 516 19.00 -56.69 -53.20
CA LYS A 516 19.04 -57.61 -52.05
C LYS A 516 18.02 -58.74 -52.19
N ASP A 517 16.82 -58.44 -52.69
CA ASP A 517 15.79 -59.45 -52.90
C ASP A 517 16.11 -60.35 -54.11
N MET A 518 16.70 -59.83 -55.18
CA MET A 518 17.26 -60.67 -56.25
C MET A 518 18.34 -61.61 -55.71
N PHE A 519 19.22 -61.12 -54.83
CA PHE A 519 20.26 -61.94 -54.22
C PHE A 519 19.69 -63.06 -53.34
N LYS A 520 18.64 -62.76 -52.54
CA LYS A 520 17.93 -63.78 -51.75
C LYS A 520 17.27 -64.84 -52.64
N GLN A 521 16.64 -64.43 -53.74
CA GLN A 521 16.04 -65.38 -54.70
C GLN A 521 17.11 -66.30 -55.31
N LEU A 522 18.25 -65.73 -55.70
CA LEU A 522 19.38 -66.48 -56.26
C LEU A 522 19.96 -67.50 -55.25
N MET A 523 20.11 -67.09 -53.99
CA MET A 523 20.54 -67.98 -52.90
C MET A 523 19.51 -69.09 -52.62
N ALA A 524 18.21 -68.80 -52.72
CA ALA A 524 17.15 -69.79 -52.54
C ALA A 524 17.10 -70.81 -53.69
N THR A 525 17.45 -70.41 -54.92
CA THR A 525 17.55 -71.32 -56.07
C THR A 525 18.79 -72.20 -56.04
N LEU A 526 19.90 -71.75 -55.44
CA LEU A 526 21.13 -72.54 -55.29
C LEU A 526 21.05 -73.57 -54.13
N ALA A 527 20.07 -73.46 -53.25
CA ALA A 527 19.83 -74.38 -52.14
C ALA A 527 18.85 -75.52 -52.46
N ARG A 528 18.36 -75.60 -53.71
CA ARG A 528 17.61 -76.73 -54.27
C ARG A 528 18.47 -77.44 -55.30
#